data_AF-A0A1G0VFT0-F1
#
_entry.id   AF-A0A1G0VFT0-F1
#
_cell.length_a   1.000
_cell.length_b   1.000
_cell.length_c   1.000
_cell.angle_alpha   90.00
_cell.angle_beta   90.00
_cell.angle_gamma   90.00
#
_symmetry.space_group_name_H-M   'P 1'
#
loop_
_entity.id
_entity.type
_entity.pdbx_description
1 polymer ?
#
loop_
_entity_poly.entity_id
_entity_poly.type
_entity_poly.pdbx_seq_one_letter_code
_entity_poly.pdbx_strand_id
1 'polypeptide(L)' 'MANVTLSLDDSLIKKGRKHAQKRGKTLNGLIRELLSKEIEHKNTDWLDHCFMLIDKAKIDTKGIKWTREELHER' A
#
# COMPACT_ATOMS: atom_id res chain seq x y z
N MET A 1 -7.77 16.68 13.94
CA MET A 1 -6.53 15.86 14.00
C MET A 1 -6.21 15.59 15.46
N ALA A 2 -5.88 14.35 15.82
CA ALA A 2 -5.42 14.01 17.16
C ALA A 2 -3.89 14.14 17.26
N ASN A 3 -3.39 14.57 18.40
CA ASN A 3 -1.96 14.62 18.68
C ASN A 3 -1.55 13.38 19.47
N VAL A 4 -0.42 12.78 19.10
CA VAL A 4 0.16 11.62 19.78
C VAL A 4 1.54 12.00 20.29
N THR A 5 1.78 11.76 21.58
CA THR A 5 3.11 11.88 22.19
C THR A 5 3.80 10.53 22.14
N LEU A 6 5.00 10.48 21.56
CA LEU A 6 5.79 9.26 21.44
C LEU A 6 7.15 9.47 22.10
N SER A 7 7.49 8.62 23.06
CA SER A 7 8.81 8.58 23.67
C SER A 7 9.74 7.71 22.82
N LEU A 8 10.88 8.26 22.41
CA LEU A 8 11.90 7.60 21.60
C LEU A 8 13.27 7.99 22.12
N ASP A 9 14.27 7.13 21.88
CA ASP A 9 15.66 7.47 22.20
C ASP A 9 16.11 8.73 21.44
N ASP A 10 16.83 9.61 22.13
CA ASP A 10 17.38 10.84 21.53
C ASP A 10 18.26 10.55 20.31
N SER A 11 19.00 9.44 20.35
CA SER A 11 19.85 9.02 19.25
C SER A 11 19.03 8.67 18.00
N LEU A 12 17.86 8.06 18.20
CA LEU A 12 16.91 7.71 17.14
C LEU A 12 16.23 8.95 16.59
N ILE A 13 15.83 9.90 17.43
CA ILE A 13 15.26 11.18 16.98
C ILE A 13 16.24 11.92 16.08
N LYS A 14 17.52 12.01 16.49
CA LYS A 14 18.57 12.67 15.69
C LYS A 14 18.79 11.97 14.34
N LYS A 15 18.93 10.65 14.34
CA LYS A 15 19.11 9.85 13.11
C LYS A 15 17.88 9.96 12.20
N GLY A 16 16.68 9.87 12.77
CA GLY A 16 15.41 9.99 12.07
C GLY A 16 15.21 11.35 11.41
N ARG A 17 15.55 12.45 12.10
CA ARG A 17 15.51 13.80 11.51
C ARG A 17 16.45 13.92 10.31
N LYS A 18 17.69 13.46 10.42
CA LYS A 18 18.65 13.46 9.30
C LYS A 18 18.13 12.62 8.13
N HIS A 19 17.56 11.45 8.42
CA HIS A 19 16.99 10.58 7.40
C HIS A 19 15.80 11.23 6.68
N ALA A 20 14.87 11.82 7.41
CA ALA A 20 13.73 12.52 6.85
C ALA A 20 14.18 13.71 5.98
N GLN A 21 15.15 14.49 6.45
CA GLN A 21 15.68 15.65 5.73
C GLN A 21 16.33 15.26 4.39
N LYS A 22 17.08 14.15 4.34
CA LYS A 22 17.63 13.60 3.09
C LYS A 22 16.55 13.26 2.05
N ARG A 23 15.31 13.05 2.50
CA ARG A 23 14.14 12.76 1.65
C ARG A 23 13.21 13.97 1.49
N GLY A 24 13.63 15.17 1.89
CA GLY A 24 12.83 16.39 1.83
C GLY A 24 11.61 16.39 2.77
N LYS A 25 11.63 15.59 3.85
CA LYS A 25 10.50 15.40 4.77
C LYS A 25 10.87 15.82 6.19
N THR A 26 9.85 16.16 6.99
CA THR A 26 9.99 16.28 8.44
C THR A 26 9.92 14.91 9.10
N LEU A 27 10.43 14.78 10.33
CA LEU A 27 10.30 13.51 11.08
C LEU A 27 8.83 13.10 11.26
N ASN A 28 7.95 14.06 11.56
CA ASN A 28 6.51 13.79 11.67
C ASN A 28 5.89 13.37 10.33
N GLY A 29 6.31 13.98 9.22
CA GLY A 29 5.87 13.57 7.88
C GLY A 29 6.30 12.14 7.55
N LEU A 30 7.53 11.78 7.89
CA LEU A 30 8.05 10.42 7.72
C LEU A 30 7.28 9.41 8.58
N ILE A 31 7.03 9.72 9.85
CA ILE A 31 6.26 8.83 10.76
C ILE A 31 4.86 8.59 10.21
N ARG A 32 4.16 9.63 9.74
CA ARG A 32 2.83 9.48 9.14
C ARG A 32 2.85 8.56 7.92
N GLU A 33 3.79 8.77 7.01
CA GLU A 33 3.91 7.94 5.81
C GLU A 33 4.19 6.47 6.16
N LEU A 34 5.07 6.21 7.12
CA LEU A 34 5.39 4.85 7.55
C LEU A 34 4.16 4.18 8.18
N LEU A 35 3.42 4.89 9.03
CA LEU A 35 2.18 4.39 9.62
C LEU A 35 1.11 4.10 8.55
N SER A 36 0.92 5.01 7.59
CA SER A 36 -0.01 4.79 6.47
C SER A 36 0.37 3.56 5.66
N LYS A 37 1.65 3.42 5.30
CA LYS A 37 2.13 2.26 4.53
C LYS A 37 1.94 0.95 5.27
N GLU A 38 2.20 0.93 6.57
CA GLU A 38 2.03 -0.28 7.40
C GLU A 38 0.56 -0.69 7.50
N ILE A 39 -0.36 0.28 7.55
CA ILE A 39 -1.80 0.02 7.57
C ILE A 39 -2.30 -0.41 6.18
N GLU A 40 -1.88 0.28 5.12
CA GLU A 40 -2.27 -0.03 3.73
C GLU A 40 -1.74 -1.40 3.27
N HIS A 41 -0.50 -1.77 3.64
CA HIS A 41 0.03 -3.12 3.37
C HIS A 41 -0.70 -4.22 4.14
N LYS A 42 -1.27 -3.91 5.31
CA LYS A 42 -2.11 -4.82 6.07
C LYS A 42 -3.55 -4.86 5.59
N ASN A 43 -3.95 -3.97 4.68
CA ASN A 43 -5.23 -4.06 4.01
C ASN A 43 -5.13 -5.13 2.91
N THR A 44 -5.05 -6.40 3.32
CA THR A 44 -5.31 -7.59 2.50
C THR A 44 -6.69 -7.56 1.83
N ASP A 45 -7.54 -6.59 2.22
CA ASP A 45 -8.76 -6.17 1.56
C ASP A 45 -8.67 -6.11 0.04
N TRP A 46 -7.53 -5.76 -0.57
CA TRP A 46 -7.45 -5.72 -2.03
C TRP A 46 -7.57 -7.12 -2.67
N LEU A 47 -7.00 -8.16 -2.05
CA LEU A 47 -7.13 -9.55 -2.51
C LEU A 47 -8.56 -10.05 -2.27
N ASP A 48 -9.11 -9.78 -1.10
CA ASP A 48 -10.49 -10.16 -0.77
C ASP A 48 -11.49 -9.44 -1.67
N HIS A 49 -11.23 -8.18 -2.03
CA HIS A 49 -12.01 -7.42 -2.99
C HIS A 49 -11.86 -7.97 -4.41
N CYS A 50 -10.65 -8.38 -4.83
CA CYS A 50 -10.46 -9.07 -6.11
C CYS A 50 -11.24 -10.37 -6.17
N PHE A 51 -11.18 -11.22 -5.13
CA PHE A 51 -11.96 -12.45 -5.07
C PHE A 51 -13.47 -12.17 -5.06
N MET A 52 -13.93 -11.16 -4.31
CA MET A 52 -15.33 -10.73 -4.34
C MET A 52 -15.79 -10.33 -5.75
N LEU A 53 -14.96 -9.60 -6.50
CA LEU A 53 -15.29 -9.20 -7.87
C LEU A 53 -15.35 -10.41 -8.81
N ILE A 54 -14.42 -11.36 -8.67
CA ILE A 54 -14.40 -12.61 -9.45
C ILE A 54 -15.65 -13.43 -9.16
N ASP A 55 -16.00 -13.63 -7.89
CA ASP A 55 -17.17 -14.40 -7.46
C ASP A 55 -18.48 -13.74 -7.93
N LYS A 56 -18.56 -12.40 -7.86
CA LYS A 56 -19.72 -11.64 -8.36
C LYS A 56 -19.88 -11.73 -9.87
N ALA A 57 -18.77 -11.80 -10.61
CA ALA A 57 -18.80 -11.78 -12.06
C ALA A 57 -19.44 -13.05 -12.64
N LYS A 58 -19.52 -14.16 -11.88
CA LYS A 58 -20.11 -15.45 -12.29
C LYS A 58 -19.72 -15.84 -13.72
N ILE A 59 -18.44 -15.64 -14.06
CA ILE A 59 -17.94 -15.85 -15.42
C ILE A 59 -17.61 -17.32 -15.58
N ASP A 60 -18.32 -17.98 -16.50
CA ASP A 60 -17.94 -19.28 -17.03
C ASP A 60 -17.21 -19.05 -18.35
N THR A 61 -15.92 -19.38 -18.38
CA THR A 61 -15.10 -19.25 -19.59
C THR A 61 -15.49 -20.26 -20.66
N LYS A 62 -16.31 -21.28 -20.36
CA LYS A 62 -16.76 -22.33 -21.29
C LYS A 62 -15.62 -22.94 -22.12
N GLY A 63 -14.40 -22.95 -21.59
CA GLY A 63 -13.20 -23.44 -22.27
C GLY A 63 -12.61 -22.49 -23.32
N ILE A 64 -13.11 -21.25 -23.44
CA ILE A 64 -12.55 -20.21 -24.30
C ILE A 64 -11.18 -19.80 -23.75
N LYS A 65 -10.16 -19.97 -24.59
CA LYS A 65 -8.80 -19.51 -24.33
C LYS A 65 -8.46 -18.46 -25.37
N TRP A 66 -7.81 -17.39 -24.95
CA TRP A 66 -7.29 -16.38 -25.87
C TRP A 66 -5.79 -16.54 -26.01
N THR A 67 -5.30 -16.43 -27.24
CA THR A 67 -3.87 -16.22 -27.49
C THR A 67 -3.52 -14.74 -27.26
N ARG A 68 -2.23 -14.45 -27.08
CA ARG A 68 -1.78 -13.08 -26.82
C ARG A 68 -2.09 -12.18 -28.03
N GLU A 69 -1.94 -12.74 -29.23
CA GLU A 69 -2.16 -12.08 -30.50
C GLU A 69 -3.65 -11.69 -30.65
N GLU A 70 -4.58 -12.59 -30.32
CA GLU A 70 -6.03 -12.34 -30.34
C GLU A 70 -6.49 -11.22 -29.39
N LEU A 71 -5.79 -11.03 -28.28
CA LEU A 71 -6.07 -9.97 -27.31
C LEU A 71 -5.60 -8.57 -27.77
N HIS A 72 -4.60 -8.51 -28.65
CA HIS A 72 -4.05 -7.25 -29.15
C HIS A 72 -4.76 -6.71 -30.40
N GLU A 73 -5.57 -7.53 -31.08
CA GLU A 73 -6.35 -7.13 -32.27
C GLU A 73 -7.77 -6.60 -31.96
N ARG A 74 -8.14 -6.47 -30.68
CA ARG A 74 -9.42 -5.88 -30.22
C ARG A 74 -9.23 -4.54 -29.53
#